data_AF-A0A1V5YXA7-F1
#
_entry.id   AF-A0A1V5YXA7-F1
#
_cell.length_a   1.000
_cell.length_b   1.000
_cell.length_c   1.000
_cell.angle_alpha   90.00
_cell.angle_beta   90.00
_cell.angle_gamma   90.00
#
_symmetry.space_group_name_H-M   'P 1'
#
loop_
_entity.id
_entity.type
_entity.pdbx_description
1 polymer ?
#
loop_
_entity_poly.entity_id
_entity_poly.type
_entity_poly.pdbx_seq_one_letter_code
_entity_poly.pdbx_strand_id
1 'polypeptide(L)'
;MANAVQILLIFLASVLVGLWGCGMLMDTGLLHGFEAEVAVALCIAAAYALVQCLFHGGTLLLKPARGAGVLIAESLSQLSALILLLSLAHVRLPLPAAASSLPALVTPLLYFALFVGLHLFFKLMFFFAAVQGTPVSRAASLFWFLPAGLSVVVMAGAAGSYLLSLENVSLLKQVTPEQIMIGDVTMTARLLPEKKALLFPMKKQPGRTISLFFALPPELKKEVPPLFVRIRSTSESADTGKALFRAAPSRTTRYRLAPVDGAWNAISFDSALLAPDTASILVDWTEKDPADWRARLGLKKAPVSSYRLWVADPVIQ
;
A
#
# COMPACT_ATOMS: atom_id res chain seq x y z
N MET A 1 20.64 -26.64 -11.44
CA MET A 1 20.33 -26.29 -10.03
C MET A 1 20.67 -24.84 -9.70
N ALA A 2 21.89 -24.35 -9.96
CA ALA A 2 22.30 -22.96 -9.68
C ALA A 2 21.31 -21.87 -10.18
N ASN A 3 20.88 -21.92 -11.44
CA ASN A 3 19.94 -20.95 -11.99
C ASN A 3 18.55 -21.01 -11.31
N ALA A 4 18.09 -22.21 -10.90
CA ALA A 4 16.80 -22.36 -10.22
C ALA A 4 16.81 -21.71 -8.83
N VAL A 5 17.93 -21.84 -8.10
CA VAL A 5 18.13 -21.15 -6.81
C VAL A 5 18.12 -19.63 -7.03
N GLN A 6 18.80 -19.13 -8.06
CA GLN A 6 18.80 -17.70 -8.36
C GLN A 6 17.41 -17.17 -8.75
N ILE A 7 16.65 -17.91 -9.56
CA ILE A 7 15.25 -17.56 -9.89
C ILE A 7 14.41 -17.50 -8.62
N LEU A 8 14.55 -18.49 -7.73
CA LEU A 8 13.81 -18.50 -6.46
C LEU A 8 14.18 -17.30 -5.59
N LEU A 9 15.47 -16.96 -5.49
CA LEU A 9 15.93 -15.80 -4.72
C LEU A 9 15.42 -14.48 -5.33
N ILE A 10 15.45 -14.33 -6.65
CA ILE A 10 14.88 -13.18 -7.33
C ILE A 10 13.38 -13.11 -7.06
N PHE A 11 12.65 -14.22 -7.15
CA PHE A 11 11.22 -14.27 -6.86
C PHE A 11 10.91 -13.83 -5.42
N LEU A 12 11.61 -14.39 -4.43
CA LEU A 12 11.43 -14.02 -3.02
C LEU A 12 11.76 -12.55 -2.76
N ALA A 13 12.89 -12.06 -3.31
CA ALA A 13 13.26 -10.65 -3.20
C ALA A 13 12.23 -9.73 -3.88
N SER A 14 11.70 -10.13 -5.04
CA SER A 14 10.66 -9.40 -5.77
C SER A 14 9.38 -9.27 -4.95
N VAL A 15 8.95 -10.36 -4.30
CA VAL A 15 7.79 -10.33 -3.40
C VAL A 15 8.03 -9.37 -2.24
N LEU A 16 9.20 -9.41 -1.59
CA LEU A 16 9.52 -8.50 -0.49
C LEU A 16 9.55 -7.04 -0.92
N VAL A 17 10.20 -6.72 -2.05
CA VAL A 17 10.26 -5.36 -2.61
C VAL A 17 8.87 -4.88 -3.00
N GLY A 18 8.05 -5.75 -3.61
CA GLY A 18 6.67 -5.45 -3.98
C GLY A 18 5.79 -5.15 -2.76
N LEU A 19 5.86 -5.98 -1.72
CA LEU A 19 5.12 -5.76 -0.47
C LEU A 19 5.57 -4.50 0.27
N TRP A 20 6.88 -4.28 0.35
CA TRP A 20 7.44 -3.07 0.97
C TRP A 20 7.01 -1.80 0.21
N GLY A 21 7.14 -1.79 -1.12
CA GLY A 21 6.75 -0.66 -1.95
C GLY A 21 5.24 -0.37 -1.90
N CYS A 22 4.42 -1.42 -1.91
CA CYS A 22 2.97 -1.28 -1.71
C CYS A 22 2.65 -0.70 -0.33
N GLY A 23 3.27 -1.20 0.74
CA GLY A 23 3.11 -0.67 2.09
C GLY A 23 3.46 0.82 2.20
N MET A 24 4.52 1.27 1.51
CA MET A 24 4.88 2.69 1.43
C MET A 24 3.83 3.54 0.72
N LEU A 25 3.25 3.04 -0.38
CA LEU A 25 2.17 3.73 -1.10
C LEU A 25 0.82 3.67 -0.35
N MET A 26 0.61 2.67 0.51
CA MET A 26 -0.54 2.65 1.43
C MET A 26 -0.40 3.72 2.51
N ASP A 27 0.81 3.97 3.01
CA ASP A 27 1.07 5.00 4.02
C ASP A 27 0.88 6.42 3.46
N THR A 28 1.05 6.63 2.15
CA THR A 28 0.67 7.89 1.48
C THR A 28 -0.82 8.00 1.22
N GLY A 29 -1.59 6.93 1.35
CA GLY A 29 -3.04 6.91 1.10
C GLY A 29 -3.43 6.94 -0.38
N LEU A 30 -2.50 6.64 -1.30
CA LEU A 30 -2.78 6.55 -2.74
C LEU A 30 -3.47 5.24 -3.14
N LEU A 31 -3.39 4.21 -2.30
CA LEU A 31 -3.95 2.88 -2.55
C LEU A 31 -5.25 2.67 -1.77
N HIS A 32 -6.28 2.20 -2.48
CA HIS A 32 -7.62 1.97 -1.94
C HIS A 32 -8.13 0.60 -2.36
N GLY A 33 -8.44 -0.25 -1.39
CA GLY A 33 -9.00 -1.57 -1.63
C GLY A 33 -7.96 -2.63 -1.98
N PHE A 34 -8.31 -3.87 -1.67
CA PHE A 34 -7.42 -5.03 -1.79
C PHE A 34 -6.93 -5.29 -3.22
N GLU A 35 -7.78 -5.07 -4.23
CA GLU A 35 -7.42 -5.29 -5.64
C GLU A 35 -6.32 -4.32 -6.09
N ALA A 36 -6.43 -3.05 -5.68
CA ALA A 36 -5.41 -2.04 -5.97
C ALA A 36 -4.09 -2.34 -5.23
N GLU A 37 -4.17 -2.74 -3.96
CA GLU A 37 -3.00 -3.14 -3.15
C GLU A 37 -2.24 -4.31 -3.80
N VAL A 38 -2.95 -5.37 -4.18
CA VAL A 38 -2.36 -6.55 -4.84
C VAL A 38 -1.77 -6.19 -6.20
N ALA A 39 -2.51 -5.42 -7.01
CA ALA A 39 -2.07 -5.01 -8.33
C ALA A 39 -0.78 -4.18 -8.26
N VAL A 40 -0.69 -3.23 -7.34
CA VAL A 40 0.52 -2.42 -7.18
C VAL A 40 1.69 -3.22 -6.61
N ALA A 41 1.45 -4.11 -5.65
CA ALA A 41 2.48 -5.01 -5.14
C ALA A 41 3.05 -5.91 -6.25
N LEU A 42 2.18 -6.49 -7.08
CA LEU A 42 2.58 -7.31 -8.24
C LEU A 42 3.33 -6.49 -9.29
N CYS A 43 2.89 -5.26 -9.57
CA CYS A 43 3.55 -4.38 -10.53
C CYS A 43 4.98 -4.05 -10.09
N ILE A 44 5.17 -3.66 -8.82
CA ILE A 44 6.50 -3.37 -8.26
C ILE A 44 7.39 -4.63 -8.22
N ALA A 45 6.83 -5.77 -7.80
CA ALA A 45 7.55 -7.04 -7.79
C ALA A 45 8.02 -7.45 -9.19
N ALA A 46 7.13 -7.35 -10.19
CA ALA A 46 7.44 -7.66 -11.57
C ALA A 46 8.47 -6.69 -12.18
N ALA A 47 8.39 -5.39 -11.86
CA ALA A 47 9.38 -4.40 -12.27
C ALA A 47 10.77 -4.72 -11.70
N TYR A 48 10.85 -5.09 -10.41
CA TYR A 48 12.11 -5.51 -9.80
C TYR A 48 12.64 -6.78 -10.48
N ALA A 49 11.83 -7.84 -10.61
CA ALA A 49 12.21 -9.08 -11.28
C ALA A 49 12.74 -8.85 -12.71
N LEU A 50 12.05 -8.01 -13.48
CA LEU A 50 12.44 -7.61 -14.82
C LEU A 50 13.85 -7.02 -14.84
N VAL A 51 14.12 -6.02 -13.99
CA VAL A 51 15.44 -5.37 -13.91
C VAL A 51 16.52 -6.39 -13.51
N GLN A 52 16.24 -7.27 -12.54
CA GLN A 52 17.19 -8.29 -12.10
C GLN A 52 17.53 -9.29 -13.23
N CYS A 53 16.51 -9.80 -13.92
CA CYS A 53 16.70 -10.74 -15.03
C CYS A 53 17.40 -10.11 -16.23
N LEU A 54 17.06 -8.86 -16.59
CA LEU A 54 17.73 -8.12 -17.66
C LEU A 54 19.19 -7.82 -17.31
N PHE A 55 19.46 -7.39 -16.08
CA PHE A 55 20.83 -7.15 -15.63
C PHE A 55 21.66 -8.43 -15.69
N HIS A 56 21.13 -9.54 -15.19
CA HIS A 56 21.82 -10.83 -15.20
C HIS A 56 22.01 -11.38 -16.62
N GLY A 57 20.98 -11.34 -17.46
CA GLY A 57 21.07 -11.76 -18.86
C GLY A 57 22.03 -10.89 -19.66
N GLY A 58 21.97 -9.57 -19.49
CA GLY A 58 22.82 -8.60 -20.17
C GLY A 58 24.30 -8.74 -19.79
N THR A 59 24.60 -8.88 -18.50
CA THR A 59 25.98 -9.11 -18.04
C THR A 59 26.57 -10.40 -18.58
N LEU A 60 25.80 -11.50 -18.59
CA LEU A 60 26.24 -12.77 -19.19
C LEU A 60 26.29 -12.74 -20.73
N LEU A 61 25.55 -11.86 -21.41
CA LEU A 61 25.72 -11.64 -22.86
C LEU A 61 27.07 -10.97 -23.15
N LEU A 62 27.43 -9.95 -22.36
CA LEU A 62 28.68 -9.21 -22.52
C LEU A 62 29.88 -10.13 -22.26
N LYS A 63 29.89 -10.79 -21.11
CA LYS A 63 30.91 -11.78 -20.76
C LYS A 63 30.26 -12.98 -20.07
N PRO A 64 29.99 -14.07 -20.80
CA PRO A 64 29.32 -15.24 -20.23
C PRO A 64 30.26 -15.87 -19.21
N ALA A 65 29.87 -15.90 -17.94
CA ALA A 65 30.76 -16.29 -16.87
C ALA A 65 30.13 -17.38 -15.99
N ARG A 66 30.94 -18.34 -15.56
CA ARG A 66 30.60 -19.28 -14.49
C ARG A 66 31.63 -19.17 -13.37
N GLY A 67 31.15 -19.29 -12.13
CA GLY A 67 32.00 -19.28 -10.95
C GLY A 67 31.19 -19.15 -9.68
N ALA A 68 31.74 -19.65 -8.57
CA ALA A 68 31.11 -19.54 -7.26
C ALA A 68 30.92 -18.06 -6.86
N GLY A 69 31.84 -17.17 -7.21
CA GLY A 69 31.74 -15.73 -6.94
C GLY A 69 30.51 -15.08 -7.57
N VAL A 70 30.16 -15.45 -8.81
CA VAL A 70 28.95 -14.98 -9.50
C VAL A 70 27.70 -15.43 -8.75
N LEU A 71 27.66 -16.70 -8.33
CA LEU A 71 26.52 -17.25 -7.59
C LEU A 71 26.37 -16.61 -6.20
N ILE A 72 27.47 -16.47 -5.46
CA ILE A 72 27.49 -15.91 -4.11
C ILE A 72 27.09 -14.43 -4.15
N ALA A 73 27.71 -13.64 -5.04
CA ALA A 73 27.41 -12.21 -5.14
C ALA A 73 25.95 -11.97 -5.56
N GLU A 74 25.42 -12.72 -6.54
CA GLU A 74 24.01 -12.62 -6.90
C GLU A 74 23.10 -13.02 -5.74
N SER A 75 23.42 -14.09 -5.02
CA SER A 75 22.61 -14.56 -3.90
C SER A 75 22.58 -13.55 -2.75
N LEU A 76 23.74 -12.99 -2.38
CA LEU A 76 23.84 -11.94 -1.36
C LEU A 76 23.11 -10.66 -1.79
N SER A 77 23.18 -10.31 -3.07
CA SER A 77 22.42 -9.19 -3.64
C SER A 77 20.92 -9.36 -3.45
N GLN A 78 20.36 -10.56 -3.70
CA GLN A 78 18.93 -10.82 -3.46
C GLN A 78 18.60 -10.96 -1.98
N LEU A 79 19.47 -11.58 -1.16
CA LEU A 79 19.27 -11.71 0.28
C LEU A 79 19.27 -10.37 1.01
N SER A 80 19.90 -9.32 0.46
CA SER A 80 19.82 -7.98 1.02
C SER A 80 18.38 -7.45 1.14
N ALA A 81 17.44 -7.96 0.32
CA ALA A 81 16.02 -7.61 0.43
C ALA A 81 15.39 -8.00 1.77
N LEU A 82 16.01 -8.91 2.54
CA LEU A 82 15.57 -9.24 3.90
C LEU A 82 15.61 -8.03 4.85
N ILE A 83 16.41 -7.00 4.56
CA ILE A 83 16.42 -5.75 5.33
C ILE A 83 15.06 -5.06 5.29
N LEU A 84 14.33 -5.17 4.18
CA LEU A 84 13.00 -4.61 4.04
C LEU A 84 11.99 -5.26 4.99
N LEU A 85 12.25 -6.50 5.46
CA LEU A 85 11.43 -7.12 6.51
C LEU A 85 11.49 -6.34 7.82
N LEU A 86 12.63 -5.73 8.16
CA LEU A 86 12.75 -4.92 9.37
C LEU A 86 11.87 -3.67 9.28
N SER A 87 11.82 -3.06 8.09
CA SER A 87 10.90 -1.96 7.80
C SER A 87 9.45 -2.40 7.88
N LEU A 88 9.09 -3.55 7.30
CA LEU A 88 7.73 -4.11 7.34
C LEU A 88 7.31 -4.50 8.76
N ALA A 89 8.25 -4.95 9.59
CA ALA A 89 8.04 -5.31 10.99
C ALA A 89 8.09 -4.11 11.95
N HIS A 90 8.27 -2.88 11.44
CA HIS A 90 8.38 -1.65 12.26
C HIS A 90 9.44 -1.73 13.36
N VAL A 91 10.55 -2.42 13.06
CA VAL A 91 11.69 -2.42 13.97
C VAL A 91 12.17 -0.97 14.11
N ARG A 92 12.13 -0.45 15.33
CA ARG A 92 12.55 0.93 15.59
C ARG A 92 14.06 0.98 15.49
N LEU A 93 14.58 1.82 14.60
CA LEU A 93 15.98 2.21 14.64
C LEU A 93 16.20 3.05 15.90
N PRO A 94 17.19 2.73 16.75
CA PRO A 94 17.58 3.58 17.86
C PRO A 94 18.29 4.81 17.31
N LEU A 95 17.50 5.75 16.79
CA LEU A 95 18.01 7.01 16.27
C LEU A 95 18.23 7.99 17.44
N PRO A 96 19.20 8.92 17.35
CA PRO A 96 19.43 9.95 18.37
C PRO A 96 18.16 10.76 18.66
N ALA A 97 18.04 11.36 19.84
CA ALA A 97 16.85 12.13 20.22
C ALA A 97 16.48 13.25 19.21
N ALA A 98 17.47 13.82 18.51
CA ALA A 98 17.26 14.78 17.43
C ALA A 98 16.50 14.22 16.21
N ALA A 99 16.44 12.90 16.06
CA ALA A 99 15.72 12.21 14.99
C ALA A 99 14.28 11.82 15.38
N SER A 100 13.87 12.03 16.64
CA SER A 100 12.51 11.72 17.11
C SER A 100 11.44 12.64 16.49
N SER A 101 11.85 13.79 15.94
CA SER A 101 11.01 14.74 15.20
C SER A 101 10.93 14.45 13.70
N LEU A 102 11.60 13.40 13.19
CA LEU A 102 11.58 13.08 11.78
C LEU A 102 10.22 12.52 11.35
N PRO A 103 9.77 12.83 10.11
CA PRO A 103 8.54 12.26 9.57
C PRO A 103 8.54 10.72 9.62
N ALA A 104 7.37 10.12 9.83
CA ALA A 104 7.22 8.66 9.93
C ALA A 104 7.75 7.88 8.70
N LEU A 105 7.87 8.54 7.55
CA LEU A 105 8.41 7.97 6.30
C LEU A 105 9.93 7.82 6.32
N VAL A 106 10.66 8.48 7.21
CA VAL A 106 12.14 8.47 7.20
C VAL A 106 12.69 7.09 7.56
N THR A 107 12.14 6.42 8.58
CA THR A 107 12.64 5.11 9.02
C THR A 107 12.56 4.04 7.91
N PRO A 108 11.43 3.87 7.19
CA PRO A 108 11.38 2.98 6.02
C PRO A 108 12.38 3.33 4.91
N LEU A 109 12.60 4.63 4.66
CA LEU A 109 13.56 5.08 3.64
C LEU A 109 15.01 4.79 4.05
N LEU A 110 15.35 4.81 5.34
CA LEU A 110 16.67 4.40 5.83
C LEU A 110 16.91 2.89 5.59
N TYR A 111 15.92 2.04 5.86
CA TYR A 111 16.00 0.61 5.54
C TYR A 111 16.12 0.37 4.03
N PHE A 112 15.39 1.14 3.22
CA PHE A 112 15.51 1.08 1.76
C PHE A 112 16.90 1.52 1.28
N ALA A 113 17.45 2.60 1.83
CA ALA A 113 18.80 3.05 1.51
C ALA A 113 19.85 1.99 1.86
N LEU A 114 19.72 1.32 3.02
CA LEU A 114 20.59 0.22 3.41
C LEU A 114 20.46 -0.98 2.45
N PHE A 115 19.24 -1.36 2.09
CA PHE A 115 18.98 -2.39 1.09
C PHE A 115 19.65 -2.04 -0.25
N VAL A 116 19.39 -0.85 -0.80
CA VAL A 116 19.95 -0.40 -2.09
C VAL A 116 21.47 -0.37 -2.04
N GLY A 117 22.06 0.15 -0.96
CA GLY A 117 23.51 0.19 -0.78
C GLY A 117 24.15 -1.20 -0.85
N LEU A 118 23.63 -2.16 -0.08
CA LEU A 118 24.11 -3.55 -0.10
C LEU A 118 23.82 -4.25 -1.43
N HIS A 119 22.63 -4.05 -1.99
CA HIS A 119 22.23 -4.63 -3.26
C HIS A 119 23.17 -4.20 -4.39
N LEU A 120 23.46 -2.89 -4.50
CA LEU A 120 24.37 -2.34 -5.49
C LEU A 120 25.82 -2.79 -5.27
N PHE A 121 26.28 -2.83 -4.02
CA PHE A 121 27.61 -3.36 -3.69
C PHE A 121 27.77 -4.81 -4.17
N PHE A 122 26.80 -5.67 -3.90
CA PHE A 122 26.85 -7.06 -4.37
C PHE A 122 26.64 -7.20 -5.87
N LYS A 123 25.88 -6.31 -6.52
CA LYS A 123 25.77 -6.26 -7.99
C LYS A 123 27.09 -5.87 -8.65
N LEU A 124 27.84 -4.94 -8.06
CA LEU A 124 29.20 -4.62 -8.48
C LEU A 124 30.12 -5.83 -8.33
N MET A 125 30.09 -6.52 -7.19
CA MET A 125 30.85 -7.76 -7.00
C MET A 125 30.48 -8.84 -8.02
N PHE A 126 29.18 -9.01 -8.30
CA PHE A 126 28.69 -9.93 -9.32
C PHE A 126 29.24 -9.56 -10.69
N PHE A 127 29.21 -8.28 -11.05
CA PHE A 127 29.74 -7.78 -12.31
C PHE A 127 31.25 -8.06 -12.43
N PHE A 128 32.04 -7.76 -11.40
CA PHE A 128 33.47 -8.07 -11.39
C PHE A 128 33.75 -9.57 -11.45
N ALA A 129 33.00 -10.38 -10.70
CA ALA A 129 33.14 -11.84 -10.74
C ALA A 129 32.77 -12.41 -12.12
N ALA A 130 31.77 -11.84 -12.79
CA ALA A 130 31.43 -12.21 -14.16
C ALA A 130 32.55 -11.79 -15.14
N VAL A 131 33.10 -10.60 -14.96
CA VAL A 131 34.22 -10.13 -15.80
C VAL A 131 35.48 -10.97 -15.61
N GLN A 132 35.72 -11.58 -14.45
CA GLN A 132 36.90 -12.41 -14.20
C GLN A 132 36.64 -13.93 -14.38
N GLY A 133 35.38 -14.34 -14.52
CA GLY A 133 34.98 -15.74 -14.56
C GLY A 133 35.32 -16.46 -15.86
N THR A 134 35.16 -17.79 -15.84
CA THR A 134 35.42 -18.63 -17.01
C THR A 134 34.33 -18.45 -18.06
N PRO A 135 34.69 -18.33 -19.35
CA PRO A 135 33.74 -18.09 -20.43
C PRO A 135 32.73 -19.24 -20.56
N VAL A 136 31.47 -18.92 -20.83
CA VAL A 136 30.37 -19.88 -21.05
C VAL A 136 29.69 -19.60 -22.38
N SER A 137 28.84 -20.50 -22.85
CA SER A 137 27.98 -20.20 -24.00
C SER A 137 27.04 -19.02 -23.70
N ARG A 138 26.96 -18.07 -24.64
CA ARG A 138 25.97 -16.98 -24.63
C ARG A 138 24.54 -17.51 -24.75
N ALA A 139 24.32 -18.73 -25.24
CA ALA A 139 22.97 -19.31 -25.25
C ALA A 139 22.40 -19.47 -23.83
N ALA A 140 23.25 -19.65 -22.83
CA ALA A 140 22.81 -19.73 -21.44
C ALA A 140 22.30 -18.38 -20.89
N SER A 141 22.68 -17.24 -21.49
CA SER A 141 22.16 -15.94 -21.07
C SER A 141 20.76 -15.67 -21.63
N LEU A 142 20.41 -16.26 -22.79
CA LEU A 142 19.08 -16.14 -23.39
C LEU A 142 17.98 -16.66 -22.45
N PHE A 143 18.30 -17.64 -21.62
CA PHE A 143 17.38 -18.17 -20.61
C PHE A 143 16.84 -17.09 -19.66
N TRP A 144 17.64 -16.07 -19.33
CA TRP A 144 17.23 -14.98 -18.42
C TRP A 144 16.22 -14.01 -19.02
N PHE A 145 16.08 -14.00 -20.34
CA PHE A 145 15.07 -13.18 -21.02
C PHE A 145 13.66 -13.80 -20.95
N LEU A 146 13.54 -15.11 -20.69
CA LEU A 146 12.24 -15.77 -20.49
C LEU A 146 11.52 -15.24 -19.24
N PRO A 147 12.09 -15.27 -18.03
CA PRO A 147 11.45 -14.69 -16.85
C PRO A 147 11.34 -13.16 -16.94
N ALA A 148 12.24 -12.48 -17.67
CA ALA A 148 12.10 -11.05 -17.96
C ALA A 148 10.83 -10.77 -18.79
N GLY A 149 10.60 -11.52 -19.87
CA GLY A 149 9.39 -11.42 -20.69
C GLY A 149 8.12 -11.72 -19.89
N LEU A 150 8.15 -12.76 -19.04
CA LEU A 150 7.04 -13.05 -18.12
C LEU A 150 6.78 -11.87 -17.17
N SER A 151 7.83 -11.24 -16.66
CA SER A 151 7.71 -10.08 -15.78
C SER A 151 7.05 -8.89 -16.48
N VAL A 152 7.32 -8.67 -17.78
CA VAL A 152 6.62 -7.63 -18.56
C VAL A 152 5.12 -7.92 -18.66
N VAL A 153 4.74 -9.18 -18.94
CA VAL A 153 3.33 -9.58 -19.02
C VAL A 153 2.62 -9.41 -17.69
N VAL A 154 3.24 -9.86 -16.59
CA VAL A 154 2.70 -9.70 -15.24
C VAL A 154 2.56 -8.22 -14.88
N MET A 155 3.58 -7.41 -15.17
CA MET A 155 3.56 -5.97 -14.90
C MET A 155 2.45 -5.26 -15.68
N ALA A 156 2.29 -5.56 -16.98
CA ALA A 156 1.23 -4.99 -17.81
C ALA A 156 -0.16 -5.39 -17.32
N GLY A 157 -0.37 -6.67 -16.98
CA GLY A 157 -1.61 -7.17 -16.41
C GLY A 157 -1.94 -6.53 -15.05
N ALA A 158 -0.93 -6.40 -14.18
CA ALA A 158 -1.08 -5.76 -12.88
C ALA A 158 -1.39 -4.26 -13.00
N ALA A 159 -0.70 -3.54 -13.89
CA ALA A 159 -1.00 -2.13 -14.16
C ALA A 159 -2.42 -1.95 -14.71
N GLY A 160 -2.85 -2.80 -15.65
CA GLY A 160 -4.23 -2.81 -16.15
C GLY A 160 -5.26 -3.08 -15.06
N SER A 161 -5.00 -4.08 -14.20
CA SER A 161 -5.86 -4.38 -13.05
C SER A 161 -5.93 -3.22 -12.05
N TYR A 162 -4.82 -2.51 -11.82
CA TYR A 162 -4.81 -1.32 -10.98
C TYR A 162 -5.70 -0.22 -11.59
N LEU A 163 -5.53 0.09 -12.88
CA LEU A 163 -6.35 1.10 -13.56
C LEU A 163 -7.85 0.75 -13.53
N LEU A 164 -8.21 -0.50 -13.76
CA LEU A 164 -9.59 -0.99 -13.63
C LEU A 164 -10.10 -0.87 -12.19
N SER A 165 -9.25 -1.10 -11.18
CA SER A 165 -9.64 -0.90 -9.78
C SER A 165 -9.93 0.58 -9.46
N LEU A 166 -9.24 1.52 -10.11
CA LEU A 166 -9.56 2.95 -10.02
C LEU A 166 -10.93 3.23 -10.66
N GLU A 167 -11.20 2.68 -11.83
CA GLU A 167 -12.53 2.80 -12.45
C GLU A 167 -13.65 2.19 -11.58
N ASN A 168 -13.40 1.07 -10.91
CA ASN A 168 -14.36 0.44 -10.00
C ASN A 168 -14.57 1.21 -8.68
N VAL A 169 -13.56 1.94 -8.19
CA VAL A 169 -13.75 2.88 -7.07
C VAL A 169 -14.60 4.07 -7.51
N SER A 170 -14.55 4.47 -8.78
CA SER A 170 -15.48 5.47 -9.34
C SER A 170 -16.94 4.95 -9.45
N LEU A 171 -17.15 3.64 -9.38
CA LEU A 171 -18.48 3.03 -9.25
C LEU A 171 -19.08 3.13 -7.83
N LEU A 172 -18.39 3.74 -6.85
CA LEU A 172 -19.07 4.26 -5.65
C LEU A 172 -20.02 5.45 -5.94
N LYS A 173 -20.15 5.85 -7.22
CA LYS A 173 -21.30 6.62 -7.74
C LYS A 173 -22.68 6.02 -7.41
N GLN A 174 -22.76 4.80 -6.87
CA GLN A 174 -23.99 4.09 -6.53
C GLN A 174 -24.18 3.79 -5.04
N VAL A 175 -23.59 4.55 -4.11
CA VAL A 175 -24.12 4.53 -2.73
C VAL A 175 -25.11 5.68 -2.61
N THR A 176 -26.34 5.42 -3.07
CA THR A 176 -27.44 6.35 -2.87
C THR A 176 -27.60 6.63 -1.38
N PRO A 177 -27.64 7.91 -0.97
CA PRO A 177 -27.93 8.23 0.41
C PRO A 177 -29.33 7.71 0.75
N GLU A 178 -29.44 7.00 1.87
CA GLU A 178 -30.69 6.46 2.40
C GLU A 178 -30.99 7.11 3.75
N GLN A 179 -32.26 7.35 4.04
CA GLN A 179 -32.68 7.74 5.38
C GLN A 179 -32.77 6.49 6.24
N ILE A 180 -31.86 6.36 7.19
CA ILE A 180 -31.77 5.21 8.07
C ILE A 180 -32.04 5.66 9.50
N MET A 181 -32.91 4.93 10.17
CA MET A 181 -33.24 5.11 11.58
C MET A 181 -32.49 4.07 12.40
N ILE A 182 -31.68 4.52 13.36
CA ILE A 182 -30.96 3.67 14.31
C ILE A 182 -31.17 4.24 15.70
N GLY A 183 -31.70 3.41 16.60
CA GLY A 183 -32.32 3.89 17.83
C GLY A 183 -33.45 4.87 17.50
N ASP A 184 -33.43 6.03 18.13
CA ASP A 184 -34.45 7.08 17.96
C ASP A 184 -34.00 8.21 17.00
N VAL A 185 -32.87 8.05 16.30
CA VAL A 185 -32.30 9.10 15.45
C VAL A 185 -32.26 8.65 14.00
N THR A 186 -32.89 9.46 13.14
CA THR A 186 -32.85 9.30 11.69
C THR A 186 -31.74 10.17 11.09
N MET A 187 -30.89 9.57 10.27
CA MET A 187 -29.88 10.30 9.51
C MET A 187 -29.88 9.86 8.05
N THR A 188 -29.47 10.78 7.17
CA THR A 188 -29.13 10.45 5.78
C THR A 188 -27.73 9.84 5.76
N ALA A 189 -27.63 8.57 5.40
CA ALA A 189 -26.39 7.81 5.48
C ALA A 189 -26.14 6.96 4.23
N ARG A 190 -24.87 6.57 4.07
CA ARG A 190 -24.38 5.74 2.99
C ARG A 190 -23.77 4.47 3.58
N LEU A 191 -24.05 3.33 2.95
CA LEU A 191 -23.49 2.05 3.37
C LEU A 191 -22.05 1.93 2.85
N LEU A 192 -21.08 1.92 3.76
CA LEU A 192 -19.64 1.85 3.47
C LEU A 192 -19.08 0.48 3.84
N PRO A 193 -18.72 -0.36 2.85
CA PRO A 193 -17.97 -1.59 3.09
C PRO A 193 -16.58 -1.30 3.64
N GLU A 194 -16.03 -2.23 4.41
CA GLU A 194 -14.64 -2.17 4.91
C GLU A 194 -13.64 -1.94 3.76
N LYS A 195 -12.59 -1.15 4.01
CA LYS A 195 -11.53 -0.79 3.04
C LYS A 195 -11.99 -0.09 1.76
N LYS A 196 -13.27 0.28 1.65
CA LYS A 196 -13.75 1.26 0.67
C LYS A 196 -13.75 2.64 1.31
N ALA A 197 -13.74 3.67 0.47
CA ALA A 197 -13.65 5.05 0.92
C ALA A 197 -14.82 5.88 0.37
N LEU A 198 -15.46 6.68 1.23
CA LEU A 198 -16.45 7.68 0.83
C LEU A 198 -15.80 9.06 0.77
N LEU A 199 -16.07 9.78 -0.31
CA LEU A 199 -15.65 11.16 -0.48
C LEU A 199 -16.83 12.08 -0.15
N PHE A 200 -16.63 12.98 0.81
CA PHE A 200 -17.62 13.99 1.19
C PHE A 200 -17.12 15.38 0.77
N PRO A 201 -17.87 16.13 -0.05
CA PRO A 201 -17.52 17.52 -0.34
C PRO A 201 -17.54 18.34 0.95
N MET A 202 -16.52 19.17 1.16
CA MET A 202 -16.40 19.99 2.36
C MET A 202 -16.00 21.41 2.02
N LYS A 203 -16.75 22.38 2.51
CA LYS A 203 -16.29 23.77 2.56
C LYS A 203 -15.63 23.99 3.91
N LYS A 204 -14.32 24.25 3.94
CA LYS A 204 -13.62 24.56 5.19
C LYS A 204 -14.26 25.78 5.85
N GLN A 205 -14.67 25.62 7.11
CA GLN A 205 -15.15 26.71 7.96
C GLN A 205 -14.27 26.75 9.22
N PRO A 206 -13.33 27.71 9.34
CA PRO A 206 -12.41 27.78 10.47
C PRO A 206 -13.16 27.90 11.81
N GLY A 207 -12.66 27.21 12.84
CA GLY A 207 -13.21 27.25 14.20
C GLY A 207 -14.51 26.47 14.39
N ARG A 208 -14.91 25.67 13.40
CA ARG A 208 -16.07 24.77 13.50
C ARG A 208 -15.65 23.36 13.88
N THR A 209 -16.51 22.68 14.62
CA THR A 209 -16.38 21.26 14.92
C THR A 209 -17.06 20.45 13.82
N ILE A 210 -16.35 19.46 13.30
CA ILE A 210 -16.87 18.53 12.30
C ILE A 210 -17.18 17.22 13.02
N SER A 211 -18.43 16.78 12.92
CA SER A 211 -18.90 15.51 13.48
C SER A 211 -19.25 14.55 12.34
N LEU A 212 -18.64 13.37 12.36
CA LEU A 212 -18.99 12.25 11.50
C LEU A 212 -19.72 11.19 12.32
N PHE A 213 -20.85 10.71 11.82
CA PHE A 213 -21.65 9.69 12.50
C PHE A 213 -21.54 8.35 11.79
N PHE A 214 -21.35 7.31 12.59
CA PHE A 214 -21.18 5.93 12.16
C PHE A 214 -22.15 5.04 12.91
N ALA A 215 -22.73 4.07 12.23
CA ALA A 215 -23.57 3.09 12.88
C ALA A 215 -23.47 1.71 12.20
N LEU A 216 -23.74 0.69 12.99
CA LEU A 216 -23.75 -0.69 12.52
C LEU A 216 -25.12 -0.99 11.88
N PRO A 217 -25.14 -1.71 10.75
CA PRO A 217 -26.37 -2.27 10.22
C PRO A 217 -27.04 -3.19 11.26
N PRO A 218 -28.36 -3.12 11.44
CA PRO A 218 -29.09 -3.90 12.45
C PRO A 218 -29.01 -5.43 12.25
N GLU A 219 -28.60 -5.86 11.06
CA GLU A 219 -28.39 -7.26 10.67
C GLU A 219 -27.12 -7.88 11.28
N LEU A 220 -26.19 -7.05 11.77
CA LEU A 220 -24.89 -7.46 12.31
C LEU A 220 -24.99 -7.80 13.81
N LYS A 221 -25.61 -8.94 14.13
CA LYS A 221 -25.63 -9.48 15.51
C LYS A 221 -24.32 -10.22 15.81
N LYS A 222 -23.36 -9.57 16.46
CA LYS A 222 -22.24 -10.16 17.21
C LYS A 222 -21.45 -9.06 17.93
N GLU A 223 -20.71 -9.43 18.98
CA GLU A 223 -19.73 -8.54 19.65
C GLU A 223 -18.91 -7.78 18.61
N VAL A 224 -19.01 -6.45 18.65
CA VAL A 224 -18.45 -5.63 17.59
C VAL A 224 -17.02 -5.26 17.98
N PRO A 225 -16.03 -5.69 17.20
CA PRO A 225 -14.64 -5.30 17.44
C PRO A 225 -14.46 -3.78 17.31
N PRO A 226 -13.45 -3.19 17.98
CA PRO A 226 -13.14 -1.78 17.80
C PRO A 226 -12.85 -1.48 16.32
N LEU A 227 -13.45 -0.42 15.81
CA LEU A 227 -13.32 0.02 14.42
C LEU A 227 -12.27 1.12 14.33
N PHE A 228 -11.44 1.07 13.30
CA PHE A 228 -10.43 2.09 13.04
C PHE A 228 -10.87 2.91 11.83
N VAL A 229 -11.29 4.14 12.10
CA VAL A 229 -11.74 5.10 11.08
C VAL A 229 -10.58 6.01 10.69
N ARG A 230 -10.39 6.19 9.39
CA ARG A 230 -9.38 7.09 8.83
C ARG A 230 -10.08 8.21 8.09
N ILE A 231 -9.72 9.45 8.46
CA ILE A 231 -10.21 10.66 7.83
C ILE A 231 -9.04 11.34 7.13
N ARG A 232 -9.20 11.65 5.86
CA ARG A 232 -8.17 12.27 5.02
C ARG A 232 -8.69 13.53 4.39
N SER A 233 -7.89 14.60 4.40
CA SER A 233 -8.19 15.83 3.67
C SER A 233 -7.62 15.79 2.27
N THR A 234 -8.37 16.29 1.29
CA THR A 234 -7.95 16.46 -0.11
C THR A 234 -8.33 17.86 -0.60
N SER A 235 -7.49 18.44 -1.44
CA SER A 235 -7.77 19.70 -2.16
C SER A 235 -8.60 19.54 -3.42
N GLU A 236 -8.87 18.31 -3.85
CA GLU A 236 -9.74 18.05 -4.99
C GLU A 236 -11.22 18.02 -4.58
N SER A 237 -12.07 18.67 -5.39
CA SER A 237 -13.51 18.69 -5.17
C SER A 237 -14.14 17.33 -5.50
N ALA A 238 -15.08 16.90 -4.66
CA ALA A 238 -15.88 15.69 -4.89
C ALA A 238 -16.72 15.74 -6.16
N ASP A 239 -16.96 16.94 -6.72
CA ASP A 239 -17.75 17.13 -7.95
C ASP A 239 -17.06 16.55 -9.19
N THR A 240 -15.73 16.58 -9.19
CA THR A 240 -14.93 15.89 -10.20
C THR A 240 -14.77 14.44 -9.78
N GLY A 241 -15.60 13.52 -10.27
CA GLY A 241 -15.50 12.07 -9.97
C GLY A 241 -14.14 11.39 -10.26
N LYS A 242 -13.13 12.15 -10.69
CA LYS A 242 -11.71 11.79 -10.80
C LYS A 242 -10.88 12.13 -9.53
N ALA A 243 -11.47 12.83 -8.56
CA ALA A 243 -10.81 13.41 -7.38
C ALA A 243 -10.32 12.38 -6.34
N LEU A 244 -10.84 11.16 -6.41
CA LEU A 244 -10.42 10.05 -5.55
C LEU A 244 -9.01 9.54 -5.88
N PHE A 245 -8.47 9.87 -7.06
CA PHE A 245 -7.28 9.21 -7.63
C PHE A 245 -6.08 10.13 -7.84
N ARG A 246 -6.27 11.45 -7.79
CA ARG A 246 -5.19 12.43 -8.02
C ARG A 246 -4.75 13.15 -6.75
N ALA A 247 -5.61 13.21 -5.74
CA ALA A 247 -5.27 13.80 -4.47
C ALA A 247 -4.43 12.86 -3.61
N ALA A 248 -3.12 13.14 -3.53
CA ALA A 248 -2.37 12.74 -2.35
C ALA A 248 -3.04 13.42 -1.13
N PRO A 249 -3.45 12.67 -0.10
CA PRO A 249 -4.12 13.26 1.06
C PRO A 249 -3.15 14.21 1.78
N SER A 250 -3.58 15.46 1.94
CA SER A 250 -2.77 16.53 2.56
C SER A 250 -2.55 16.26 4.05
N ARG A 251 -3.50 15.58 4.72
CA ARG A 251 -3.40 15.17 6.13
C ARG A 251 -4.28 13.97 6.41
N THR A 252 -3.77 13.02 7.19
CA THR A 252 -4.48 11.80 7.63
C THR A 252 -4.63 11.79 9.13
N THR A 253 -5.86 11.59 9.63
CA THR A 253 -6.16 11.42 11.05
C THR A 253 -6.84 10.07 11.28
N ARG A 254 -6.47 9.38 12.37
CA ARG A 254 -6.97 8.04 12.70
C ARG A 254 -7.71 8.08 14.02
N TYR A 255 -8.86 7.43 14.06
CA TYR A 255 -9.70 7.33 15.25
C TYR A 255 -10.00 5.87 15.54
N ARG A 256 -9.99 5.50 16.82
CA ARG A 256 -10.47 4.20 17.28
C ARG A 256 -11.87 4.41 17.84
N LEU A 257 -12.84 3.72 17.27
CA LEU A 257 -14.23 3.75 17.68
C LEU A 257 -14.57 2.42 18.36
N ALA A 258 -15.17 2.47 19.54
CA ALA A 258 -15.84 1.30 20.13
C ALA A 258 -17.34 1.49 19.86
N PRO A 259 -17.88 0.93 18.76
CA PRO A 259 -19.25 1.20 18.36
C PRO A 259 -20.23 0.63 19.39
N VAL A 260 -21.19 1.46 19.80
CA VAL A 260 -22.35 1.04 20.57
C VAL A 260 -23.40 0.49 19.60
N ASP A 261 -23.88 -0.72 19.87
CA ASP A 261 -24.94 -1.36 19.08
C ASP A 261 -26.26 -0.57 19.19
N GLY A 262 -27.00 -0.50 18.09
CA GLY A 262 -28.28 0.21 18.03
C GLY A 262 -28.20 1.74 18.19
N ALA A 263 -27.00 2.34 18.12
CA ALA A 263 -26.82 3.79 18.27
C ALA A 263 -25.91 4.39 17.18
N TRP A 264 -26.09 5.69 16.95
CA TRP A 264 -25.13 6.49 16.18
C TRP A 264 -23.91 6.84 17.03
N ASN A 265 -22.73 6.59 16.49
CA ASN A 265 -21.46 6.85 17.15
C ASN A 265 -20.77 8.02 16.45
N ALA A 266 -20.39 9.06 17.21
CA ALA A 266 -19.83 10.28 16.65
C ALA A 266 -18.31 10.34 16.80
N ILE A 267 -17.62 10.73 15.73
CA ILE A 267 -16.24 11.22 15.78
C ILE A 267 -16.32 12.72 15.54
N SER A 268 -15.99 13.51 16.57
CA SER A 268 -15.97 14.97 16.48
C SER A 268 -14.54 15.50 16.52
N PHE A 269 -14.21 16.40 15.61
CA PHE A 269 -12.87 16.95 15.49
C PHE A 269 -12.89 18.38 14.98
N ASP A 270 -11.91 19.18 15.39
CA ASP A 270 -11.80 20.58 14.94
C ASP A 270 -11.40 20.61 13.45
N SER A 271 -12.08 21.48 12.68
CA SER A 271 -11.68 21.88 11.32
C SER A 271 -10.19 22.24 11.17
N ALA A 272 -9.53 22.70 12.24
CA ALA A 272 -8.09 22.98 12.28
C ALA A 272 -7.21 21.72 12.09
N LEU A 273 -7.78 20.52 12.29
CA LEU A 273 -7.10 19.25 12.00
C LEU A 273 -7.09 18.91 10.51
N LEU A 274 -7.85 19.62 9.67
CA LEU A 274 -7.82 19.49 8.22
C LEU A 274 -6.73 20.38 7.60
N ALA A 275 -6.23 20.01 6.43
CA ALA A 275 -5.26 20.83 5.71
C ALA A 275 -5.88 22.18 5.27
N PRO A 276 -5.06 23.25 5.08
CA PRO A 276 -5.53 24.57 4.68
C PRO A 276 -6.39 24.58 3.41
N ASP A 277 -6.02 23.73 2.46
CA ASP A 277 -6.55 23.62 1.09
C ASP A 277 -7.68 22.58 0.95
N THR A 278 -8.25 22.09 2.05
CA THR A 278 -9.24 21.00 2.01
C THR A 278 -10.53 21.41 1.28
N ALA A 279 -10.83 20.73 0.17
CA ALA A 279 -12.08 20.83 -0.59
C ALA A 279 -13.02 19.62 -0.35
N SER A 280 -12.46 18.47 0.04
CA SER A 280 -13.26 17.29 0.40
C SER A 280 -12.55 16.48 1.50
N ILE A 281 -13.32 15.64 2.20
CA ILE A 281 -12.76 14.64 3.11
C ILE A 281 -13.06 13.24 2.61
N LEU A 282 -12.06 12.37 2.73
CA LEU A 282 -12.16 10.97 2.41
C LEU A 282 -12.20 10.14 3.70
N VAL A 283 -13.22 9.29 3.82
CA VAL A 283 -13.46 8.47 5.00
C VAL A 283 -13.41 7.00 4.62
N ASP A 284 -12.50 6.25 5.25
CA ASP A 284 -12.41 4.79 5.15
C ASP A 284 -12.32 4.17 6.55
N TRP A 285 -12.59 2.87 6.64
CA TRP A 285 -12.53 2.16 7.92
C TRP A 285 -12.03 0.72 7.75
N THR A 286 -11.50 0.18 8.84
CA THR A 286 -11.04 -1.21 8.98
C THR A 286 -11.32 -1.71 10.38
N GLU A 287 -11.68 -2.98 10.51
CA GLU A 287 -11.82 -3.67 11.80
C GLU A 287 -10.46 -3.83 12.48
N LYS A 288 -9.42 -4.06 11.68
CA LYS A 288 -8.08 -4.33 12.20
C LYS A 288 -7.31 -3.05 12.43
N ASP A 289 -6.56 -3.04 13.52
CA ASP A 289 -5.66 -1.95 13.83
C ASP A 289 -4.70 -1.74 12.64
N PRO A 290 -4.70 -0.57 11.98
CA PRO A 290 -3.74 -0.27 10.94
C PRO A 290 -2.29 -0.25 11.45
N ALA A 291 -2.05 -0.26 12.77
CA ALA A 291 -0.74 -0.49 13.36
C ALA A 291 -0.31 -1.96 13.39
N ASP A 292 -1.22 -2.93 13.16
CA ASP A 292 -0.86 -4.35 13.04
C ASP A 292 -0.03 -4.57 11.76
N TRP A 293 1.15 -5.19 11.91
CA TRP A 293 2.05 -5.53 10.80
C TRP A 293 1.34 -6.40 9.75
N ARG A 294 0.37 -7.22 10.16
CA ARG A 294 -0.42 -8.08 9.25
C ARG A 294 -1.40 -7.28 8.39
N ALA A 295 -1.87 -6.13 8.85
CA ALA A 295 -2.70 -5.23 8.05
C ALA A 295 -1.87 -4.49 7.00
N ARG A 296 -0.58 -4.24 7.27
CA ARG A 296 0.35 -3.50 6.40
C ARG A 296 1.06 -4.36 5.35
N LEU A 297 1.15 -5.67 5.55
CA LEU A 297 1.58 -6.61 4.51
C LEU A 297 0.55 -6.74 3.37
N GLY A 298 -0.58 -6.03 3.41
CA GLY A 298 -1.39 -5.74 2.22
C GLY A 298 -1.94 -6.93 1.46
N LEU A 299 -2.06 -8.11 2.09
CA LEU A 299 -2.49 -9.33 1.41
C LEU A 299 -3.59 -10.10 2.15
N LYS A 300 -4.44 -9.40 2.90
CA LYS A 300 -5.71 -9.99 3.34
C LYS A 300 -6.83 -9.37 2.54
N LYS A 301 -7.40 -10.20 1.64
CA LYS A 301 -8.77 -10.05 1.19
C LYS A 301 -9.57 -9.90 2.48
N ALA A 302 -10.07 -8.71 2.77
CA ALA A 302 -11.11 -8.58 3.79
C ALA A 302 -12.14 -9.63 3.39
N PRO A 303 -12.44 -10.62 4.24
CA PRO A 303 -13.14 -11.83 3.82
C PRO A 303 -14.56 -11.45 3.46
N VAL A 304 -14.80 -10.89 2.25
CA VAL A 304 -16.01 -10.14 1.86
C VAL A 304 -16.68 -9.64 3.13
N SER A 305 -15.99 -8.78 3.90
CA SER A 305 -16.38 -8.57 5.29
C SER A 305 -17.86 -8.20 5.27
N SER A 306 -18.69 -9.07 5.83
CA SER A 306 -20.13 -8.84 5.95
C SER A 306 -20.40 -7.58 6.77
N TYR A 307 -19.39 -7.09 7.49
CA TYR A 307 -19.34 -5.80 8.14
C TYR A 307 -19.35 -4.67 7.11
N ARG A 308 -20.49 -3.98 7.09
CA ARG A 308 -20.69 -2.68 6.44
C ARG A 308 -20.98 -1.68 7.56
N LEU A 309 -20.66 -0.41 7.35
CA LEU A 309 -21.04 0.66 8.27
C LEU A 309 -21.92 1.67 7.57
N TRP A 310 -22.97 2.11 8.24
CA TRP A 310 -23.66 3.33 7.85
C TRP A 310 -22.79 4.52 8.23
N VAL A 311 -22.52 5.39 7.27
CA VAL A 311 -21.76 6.63 7.46
C VAL A 311 -22.66 7.79 7.03
N ALA A 312 -22.99 8.66 7.97
CA ALA A 312 -23.79 9.85 7.69
C ALA A 312 -22.94 10.94 7.03
N ASP A 313 -23.60 11.88 6.38
CA ASP A 313 -22.93 13.09 5.90
C ASP A 313 -22.35 13.90 7.10
N PRO A 314 -21.20 14.59 6.92
CA PRO A 314 -20.56 15.35 7.98
C PRO A 314 -21.46 16.50 8.46
N VAL A 315 -21.58 16.65 9.77
CA VAL A 315 -22.27 17.79 10.39
C VAL A 315 -21.23 18.81 10.84
N ILE A 316 -21.42 20.07 10.47
CA ILE A 316 -20.53 21.18 10.81
C ILE A 316 -21.25 22.05 11.86
N GLN A 317 -20.67 22.17 13.05
CA GLN A 317 -21.19 22.93 14.19
C GLN A 317 -20.27 24.08 14.55
#